data_AF-A0A9P3E1A8-F1
#
_entry.id   AF-A0A9P3E1A8-F1
#
_cell.length_a   1.000
_cell.length_b   1.000
_cell.length_c   1.000
_cell.angle_alpha   90.00
_cell.angle_beta   90.00
_cell.angle_gamma   90.00
#
_symmetry.space_group_name_H-M   'P 1'
#
loop_
_entity.id
_entity.type
_entity.pdbx_description
1 polymer ?
#
loop_
_entity_poly.entity_id
_entity_poly.type
_entity_poly.pdbx_seq_one_letter_code
_entity_poly.pdbx_strand_id
1 'polypeptide(L)'
;MSTVDSVLSRNANDLAKQLEVERIMKAFKLNPYDILDLPFGASEADVKKQFRKKSLLIHPDKYKHEQGHEAFDFMKKAEGQLSEPSKRAEIDAIMTHSRTLVLKSILGTGYSTGIADTDPRLANLTPPFDLQIRAKAKEVLIEDELSRRRKQKLTFANEGAEKAKQEAEVIARKRKVEDQAKWEERREDRIKDWRDFSNKKKKVKKNAHVLG
;
A
#
# COMPACT_ATOMS: atom_id res chain seq x y z
N MET A 1 39.33 -38.81 -4.02
CA MET A 1 38.70 -37.69 -4.76
C MET A 1 39.84 -36.82 -5.28
N SER A 2 39.94 -36.59 -6.58
CA SER A 2 41.10 -35.88 -7.15
C SER A 2 41.07 -34.40 -6.75
N THR A 3 42.24 -33.73 -6.70
CA THR A 3 42.34 -32.29 -6.43
C THR A 3 41.47 -31.47 -7.39
N VAL A 4 41.31 -31.93 -8.63
CA VAL A 4 40.47 -31.31 -9.66
C VAL A 4 38.99 -31.40 -9.28
N ASP A 5 38.51 -32.56 -8.81
CA ASP A 5 37.12 -32.73 -8.38
C ASP A 5 36.76 -31.81 -7.21
N SER A 6 37.69 -31.61 -6.28
CA SER A 6 37.51 -30.74 -5.12
C SER A 6 37.36 -29.27 -5.52
N VAL A 7 38.22 -28.79 -6.44
CA VAL A 7 38.16 -27.41 -6.95
C VAL A 7 36.87 -27.20 -7.76
N LEU A 8 36.50 -28.16 -8.61
CA LEU A 8 35.28 -28.08 -9.41
C LEU A 8 34.02 -28.03 -8.52
N SER A 9 33.98 -28.86 -7.48
CA SER A 9 32.88 -28.89 -6.50
C SER A 9 32.76 -27.58 -5.72
N ARG A 10 33.89 -26.99 -5.30
CA ARG A 10 33.90 -25.69 -4.61
C ARG A 10 33.37 -24.57 -5.52
N ASN A 11 33.84 -24.50 -6.77
CA ASN A 11 33.38 -23.50 -7.74
C ASN A 11 31.88 -23.66 -8.06
N ALA A 12 31.40 -24.90 -8.20
CA ALA A 12 29.98 -25.16 -8.41
C ALA A 12 29.12 -24.70 -7.22
N ASN A 13 29.60 -24.88 -5.99
CA ASN A 13 28.90 -24.44 -4.79
C ASN A 13 28.86 -22.91 -4.70
N ASP A 14 29.98 -22.23 -4.97
CA ASP A 14 30.02 -20.76 -4.94
C ASP A 14 29.15 -20.15 -6.05
N LEU A 15 29.13 -20.74 -7.24
CA LEU A 15 28.20 -20.36 -8.31
C LEU A 15 26.73 -20.56 -7.89
N ALA A 16 26.40 -21.68 -7.25
CA ALA A 16 25.05 -21.95 -6.77
C ALA A 16 24.59 -20.90 -5.73
N LYS A 17 25.48 -20.46 -4.83
CA LYS A 17 25.19 -19.38 -3.88
C LYS A 17 24.94 -18.05 -4.58
N GLN A 18 25.79 -17.69 -5.55
CA GLN A 18 25.62 -16.46 -6.31
C GLN A 18 24.30 -16.43 -7.07
N LEU A 19 23.99 -17.51 -7.80
CA LEU A 19 22.74 -17.64 -8.54
C LEU A 19 21.52 -17.56 -7.63
N GLU A 20 21.60 -18.13 -6.42
CA GLU A 20 20.51 -18.05 -5.44
C GLU A 20 20.31 -16.61 -4.94
N VAL A 21 21.38 -15.88 -4.62
CA VAL A 21 21.29 -14.46 -4.23
C VAL A 21 20.67 -13.65 -5.36
N GLU A 22 21.15 -13.80 -6.59
CA GLU A 22 20.59 -13.11 -7.74
C GLU A 22 19.12 -13.45 -7.99
N ARG A 23 18.73 -14.72 -7.82
CA ARG A 23 17.34 -15.16 -7.95
C ARG A 23 16.45 -14.47 -6.92
N ILE A 24 16.86 -14.44 -5.65
CA ILE A 24 16.10 -13.77 -4.57
C ILE A 24 15.98 -12.26 -4.86
N MET A 25 17.05 -11.63 -5.32
CA MET A 25 17.04 -10.20 -5.65
C MET A 25 16.15 -9.89 -6.85
N LYS A 26 16.08 -10.79 -7.84
CA LYS A 26 15.18 -10.69 -9.00
C LYS A 26 13.73 -11.09 -8.67
N ALA A 27 13.51 -11.86 -7.62
CA ALA A 27 12.19 -12.33 -7.21
C ALA A 27 11.24 -11.16 -6.92
N PHE A 28 9.95 -11.42 -7.09
CA PHE A 28 8.92 -10.43 -6.88
C PHE A 28 8.64 -10.25 -5.37
N LYS A 29 9.01 -9.07 -4.85
CA LYS A 29 9.05 -8.80 -3.40
C LYS A 29 7.71 -8.91 -2.67
N LEU A 30 6.59 -8.78 -3.39
CA LEU A 30 5.25 -8.90 -2.81
C LEU A 30 4.75 -10.35 -2.75
N ASN A 31 5.44 -11.30 -3.39
CA ASN A 31 5.09 -12.71 -3.33
C ASN A 31 6.14 -13.52 -2.55
N PRO A 32 5.85 -13.92 -1.29
CA PRO A 32 6.76 -14.72 -0.48
C PRO A 32 7.09 -16.11 -1.05
N TYR A 33 6.15 -16.72 -1.79
CA TYR A 33 6.37 -18.02 -2.42
C TYR A 33 7.45 -17.95 -3.50
N ASP A 34 7.49 -16.87 -4.29
CA ASP A 34 8.55 -16.65 -5.28
C ASP A 34 9.91 -16.42 -4.62
N ILE A 35 9.95 -15.69 -3.50
CA ILE A 35 11.19 -15.46 -2.75
C ILE A 35 11.74 -16.78 -2.20
N LEU A 36 10.90 -17.67 -1.67
CA LEU A 36 11.34 -18.97 -1.14
C LEU A 36 11.44 -20.07 -2.19
N ASP A 37 11.09 -19.79 -3.44
CA ASP A 37 11.05 -20.77 -4.52
C ASP A 37 10.16 -21.98 -4.17
N LEU A 38 8.93 -21.68 -3.76
CA LEU A 38 7.92 -22.66 -3.38
C LEU A 38 6.68 -22.52 -4.27
N PRO A 39 5.98 -23.64 -4.53
CA PRO A 39 4.68 -23.58 -5.17
C PRO A 39 3.65 -22.99 -4.21
N PHE A 40 2.61 -22.38 -4.79
CA PHE A 40 1.40 -22.05 -4.04
C PHE A 40 0.79 -23.33 -3.43
N GLY A 41 0.43 -23.28 -2.15
CA GLY A 41 -0.07 -24.45 -1.41
C GLY A 41 1.00 -25.27 -0.67
N ALA A 42 2.27 -24.87 -0.71
CA ALA A 42 3.33 -25.47 0.11
C ALA A 42 2.97 -25.44 1.61
N SER A 43 3.20 -26.52 2.35
CA SER A 43 2.86 -26.57 3.77
C SER A 43 3.76 -25.64 4.60
N GLU A 44 3.34 -25.29 5.83
CA GLU A 44 4.21 -24.53 6.75
C GLU A 44 5.53 -25.27 7.03
N ALA A 45 5.50 -26.61 7.06
CA ALA A 45 6.69 -27.42 7.20
C ALA A 45 7.65 -27.27 6.00
N ASP A 46 7.11 -27.21 4.77
CA ASP A 46 7.90 -26.99 3.56
C ASP A 46 8.53 -25.60 3.54
N VAL A 47 7.77 -24.58 3.95
CA VAL A 47 8.27 -23.20 4.11
C VAL A 47 9.47 -23.17 5.06
N LYS A 48 9.33 -23.74 6.26
CA LYS A 48 10.42 -23.80 7.25
C LYS A 48 11.63 -24.59 6.74
N LYS A 49 11.39 -25.72 6.09
CA LYS A 49 12.45 -26.58 5.52
C LYS A 49 13.22 -25.84 4.44
N GLN A 50 12.52 -25.19 3.52
CA GLN A 50 13.12 -24.47 2.42
C GLN A 50 13.88 -23.22 2.91
N PHE A 51 13.31 -22.48 3.86
CA PHE A 51 13.98 -21.37 4.52
C PHE A 51 15.30 -21.82 5.17
N ARG A 52 15.29 -22.90 5.95
CA ARG A 52 16.51 -23.44 6.58
C ARG A 52 17.57 -23.85 5.55
N LYS A 53 17.14 -24.47 4.45
CA LYS A 53 18.05 -24.88 3.36
C LYS A 53 18.71 -23.67 2.70
N LYS A 54 17.92 -22.67 2.31
CA LYS A 54 18.42 -21.47 1.62
C LYS A 54 19.19 -20.55 2.56
N SER A 55 18.76 -20.39 3.81
CA SER A 55 19.45 -19.58 4.82
C SER A 55 20.86 -20.08 5.08
N LEU A 56 21.09 -21.39 5.12
CA LEU A 56 22.43 -21.96 5.23
C LEU A 56 23.28 -21.75 3.98
N LEU A 57 22.66 -21.73 2.80
CA LEU A 57 23.35 -21.55 1.52
C LEU A 57 23.87 -20.12 1.36
N ILE A 58 23.04 -19.13 1.66
CA ILE A 58 23.34 -17.70 1.45
C ILE A 58 23.58 -16.92 2.75
N HIS A 59 23.92 -17.60 3.85
CA HIS A 59 24.15 -16.93 5.14
C HIS A 59 25.29 -15.90 5.02
N PRO A 60 25.10 -14.63 5.45
CA PRO A 60 26.10 -13.59 5.29
C PRO A 60 27.42 -13.86 6.03
N ASP A 61 27.39 -14.65 7.11
CA ASP A 61 28.60 -15.11 7.82
C ASP A 61 29.46 -16.07 6.99
N LYS A 62 28.83 -16.97 6.23
CA LYS A 62 29.51 -18.03 5.46
C LYS A 62 29.81 -17.64 4.02
N TYR A 63 29.04 -16.71 3.47
CA TYR A 63 29.16 -16.26 2.09
C TYR A 63 29.09 -14.74 2.02
N LYS A 64 30.23 -14.12 1.74
CA LYS A 64 30.33 -12.67 1.57
C LYS A 64 29.96 -12.29 0.14
N HIS A 65 28.81 -11.66 -0.02
CA HIS A 65 28.32 -11.12 -1.28
C HIS A 65 27.73 -9.73 -1.02
N GLU A 66 27.89 -8.81 -1.97
CA GLU A 66 27.43 -7.42 -1.84
C GLU A 66 25.94 -7.35 -1.47
N GLN A 67 25.12 -8.13 -2.16
CA GLN A 67 23.66 -8.23 -1.92
C GLN A 67 23.25 -9.37 -0.98
N GLY A 68 24.20 -10.07 -0.35
CA GLY A 68 23.89 -11.27 0.44
C GLY A 68 23.03 -10.98 1.67
N HIS A 69 23.30 -9.87 2.37
CA HIS A 69 22.53 -9.44 3.53
C HIS A 69 21.08 -9.09 3.15
N GLU A 70 20.90 -8.31 2.08
CA GLU A 70 19.58 -7.89 1.62
C GLU A 70 18.73 -9.08 1.15
N ALA A 71 19.33 -10.02 0.40
CA ALA A 71 18.66 -11.24 -0.01
C ALA A 71 18.24 -12.11 1.20
N PHE A 72 19.09 -12.20 2.22
CA PHE A 72 18.77 -12.90 3.46
C PHE A 72 17.60 -12.25 4.20
N ASP A 73 17.56 -10.92 4.29
CA ASP A 73 16.47 -10.18 4.92
C ASP A 73 15.14 -10.38 4.19
N PHE A 74 15.14 -10.36 2.85
CA PHE A 74 13.93 -10.65 2.06
C PHE A 74 13.43 -12.07 2.31
N MET A 75 14.33 -13.04 2.36
CA MET A 75 13.99 -14.43 2.64
C MET A 75 13.42 -14.61 4.06
N LYS A 76 14.00 -13.93 5.06
CA LYS A 76 13.50 -13.92 6.44
C LYS A 76 12.12 -13.28 6.54
N LYS A 77 11.90 -12.17 5.82
CA LYS A 77 10.59 -11.51 5.75
C LYS A 77 9.54 -12.41 5.09
N ALA A 78 9.91 -13.10 4.01
CA ALA A 78 9.03 -14.02 3.31
C ALA A 78 8.61 -15.20 4.21
N GLU A 79 9.55 -15.81 4.93
CA GLU A 79 9.25 -16.86 5.91
C GLU A 79 8.30 -16.34 7.00
N GLY A 80 8.58 -15.17 7.58
CA GLY A 80 7.71 -14.58 8.60
C GLY A 80 6.29 -14.25 8.09
N GLN A 81 6.13 -13.91 6.81
CA GLN A 81 4.80 -13.69 6.22
C GLN A 81 4.02 -15.00 6.03
N LEU A 82 4.69 -16.09 5.69
CA LEU A 82 4.08 -17.40 5.49
C LEU A 82 3.91 -18.20 6.79
N SER A 83 4.67 -17.87 7.83
CA SER A 83 4.54 -18.47 9.17
C SER A 83 3.39 -17.85 9.97
N GLU A 84 3.00 -16.60 9.67
CA GLU A 84 1.85 -15.94 10.31
C GLU A 84 0.53 -16.28 9.61
N PRO A 85 -0.43 -16.98 10.27
CA PRO A 85 -1.64 -17.49 9.61
C PRO A 85 -2.49 -16.41 8.94
N SER A 86 -2.64 -15.23 9.57
CA SER A 86 -3.43 -14.13 9.01
C SER A 86 -2.81 -13.56 7.73
N LYS A 87 -1.49 -13.35 7.73
CA LYS A 87 -0.77 -12.79 6.58
C LYS A 87 -0.72 -13.81 5.44
N ARG A 88 -0.51 -15.07 5.78
CA ARG A 88 -0.55 -16.18 4.84
C ARG A 88 -1.93 -16.29 4.18
N ALA A 89 -3.01 -16.18 4.94
CA ALA A 89 -4.37 -16.24 4.40
C ALA A 89 -4.64 -15.14 3.36
N GLU A 90 -4.13 -13.91 3.57
CA GLU A 90 -4.24 -12.82 2.60
C GLU A 90 -3.51 -13.15 1.29
N ILE A 91 -2.27 -13.65 1.39
CA ILE A 91 -1.47 -14.04 0.23
C ILE A 91 -2.11 -15.23 -0.50
N ASP A 92 -2.55 -16.24 0.24
CA ASP A 92 -3.17 -17.44 -0.31
C ASP A 92 -4.51 -17.12 -1.00
N ALA A 93 -5.28 -16.15 -0.49
CA ALA A 93 -6.47 -15.66 -1.14
C ALA A 93 -6.15 -15.00 -2.50
N ILE A 94 -5.10 -14.20 -2.58
CA ILE A 94 -4.65 -13.57 -3.83
C ILE A 94 -4.14 -14.61 -4.83
N MET A 95 -3.36 -15.59 -4.37
CA MET A 95 -2.88 -16.69 -5.21
C MET A 95 -4.03 -17.55 -5.73
N THR A 96 -5.00 -17.87 -4.87
CA THR A 96 -6.22 -18.61 -5.26
C THR A 96 -7.02 -17.82 -6.28
N HIS A 97 -7.23 -16.53 -6.06
CA HIS A 97 -7.93 -15.66 -7.00
C HIS A 97 -7.23 -15.62 -8.36
N SER A 98 -5.90 -15.49 -8.35
CA SER A 98 -5.08 -15.49 -9.56
C SER A 98 -5.18 -16.80 -10.32
N ARG A 99 -5.13 -17.94 -9.63
CA ARG A 99 -5.39 -19.28 -10.20
C ARG A 99 -6.76 -19.36 -10.84
N THR A 100 -7.81 -18.89 -10.17
CA THR A 100 -9.17 -18.85 -10.73
C THR A 100 -9.24 -18.02 -12.01
N LEU A 101 -8.58 -16.86 -12.05
CA LEU A 101 -8.56 -16.00 -13.24
C LEU A 101 -7.86 -16.68 -14.42
N VAL A 102 -6.72 -17.33 -14.18
CA VAL A 102 -5.99 -18.08 -15.22
C VAL A 102 -6.86 -19.23 -15.74
N LEU A 103 -7.50 -20.00 -14.85
CA LEU A 103 -8.40 -21.08 -15.26
C LEU A 103 -9.59 -20.58 -16.08
N LYS A 104 -10.20 -19.45 -15.70
CA LYS A 104 -11.27 -18.83 -16.48
C LYS A 104 -10.78 -18.39 -17.86
N SER A 105 -9.55 -17.89 -17.95
CA SER A 105 -8.94 -17.49 -19.23
C SER A 105 -8.67 -18.68 -20.14
N ILE A 106 -8.24 -19.82 -19.59
CA ILE A 106 -7.87 -21.01 -20.36
C ILE A 106 -9.11 -21.81 -20.77
N LEU A 107 -10.01 -22.05 -19.81
CA LEU A 107 -11.17 -22.93 -20.01
C LEU A 107 -12.38 -22.16 -20.55
N GLY A 108 -12.48 -20.86 -20.28
CA GLY A 108 -13.66 -20.05 -20.54
C GLY A 108 -14.57 -19.88 -19.33
N THR A 109 -15.41 -18.83 -19.35
CA THR A 109 -16.22 -18.39 -18.19
C THR A 109 -17.34 -19.37 -17.79
N GLY A 110 -17.73 -20.29 -18.69
CA GLY A 110 -18.77 -21.29 -18.44
C GLY A 110 -18.28 -22.59 -17.79
N TYR A 111 -16.97 -22.74 -17.56
CA TYR A 111 -16.39 -23.96 -17.02
C TYR A 111 -16.06 -23.84 -15.54
N SER A 112 -16.16 -24.97 -14.82
CA SER A 112 -15.78 -25.06 -13.42
C SER A 112 -14.27 -24.82 -13.25
N THR A 113 -13.91 -23.94 -12.32
CA THR A 113 -12.52 -23.66 -11.93
C THR A 113 -12.01 -24.57 -10.80
N GLY A 114 -12.82 -25.56 -10.39
CA GLY A 114 -12.49 -26.54 -9.37
C GLY A 114 -11.76 -27.78 -9.90
N ILE A 115 -11.05 -27.66 -11.02
CA ILE A 115 -10.23 -28.75 -11.56
C ILE A 115 -8.90 -28.87 -10.79
N ALA A 116 -8.30 -30.05 -10.77
CA ALA A 116 -6.98 -30.26 -10.17
C ALA A 116 -5.86 -29.75 -11.10
N ASP A 117 -4.71 -29.40 -10.54
CA ASP A 117 -3.56 -28.92 -11.32
C ASP A 117 -2.94 -30.02 -12.21
N THR A 118 -3.25 -31.29 -11.94
CA THR A 118 -2.83 -32.46 -12.73
C THR A 118 -3.75 -32.77 -13.92
N ASP A 119 -4.78 -31.94 -14.17
CA ASP A 119 -5.71 -32.15 -15.27
C ASP A 119 -4.96 -32.12 -16.63
N PRO A 120 -5.21 -33.10 -17.53
CA PRO A 120 -4.57 -33.14 -18.85
C PRO A 120 -4.72 -31.87 -19.68
N ARG A 121 -5.79 -31.09 -19.46
CA ARG A 121 -6.03 -29.80 -20.12
C ARG A 121 -4.99 -28.74 -19.76
N LEU A 122 -4.32 -28.90 -18.63
CA LEU A 122 -3.31 -27.97 -18.12
C LEU A 122 -1.87 -28.41 -18.42
N ALA A 123 -1.66 -29.66 -18.87
CA ALA A 123 -0.34 -30.28 -18.98
C ALA A 123 0.56 -29.67 -20.07
N ASN A 124 -0.01 -29.25 -21.20
CA ASN A 124 0.75 -28.80 -22.38
C ASN A 124 0.64 -27.29 -22.65
N LEU A 125 0.47 -26.50 -21.58
CA LEU A 125 0.38 -25.04 -21.69
C LEU A 125 1.75 -24.40 -21.92
N THR A 126 1.79 -23.39 -22.79
CA THR A 126 2.97 -22.55 -23.00
C THR A 126 2.61 -21.09 -22.73
N PRO A 127 3.14 -20.47 -21.65
CA PRO A 127 4.01 -21.04 -20.63
C PRO A 127 3.29 -22.04 -19.69
N PRO A 128 4.03 -22.87 -18.92
CA PRO A 128 3.46 -23.78 -17.93
C PRO A 128 2.47 -23.12 -16.97
N PHE A 129 1.49 -23.90 -16.49
CA PHE A 129 0.38 -23.41 -15.67
C PHE A 129 0.84 -22.64 -14.41
N ASP A 130 1.81 -23.16 -13.65
CA ASP A 130 2.36 -22.49 -12.46
C ASP A 130 2.96 -21.11 -12.80
N LEU A 131 3.66 -21.00 -13.94
CA LEU A 131 4.22 -19.73 -14.38
C LEU A 131 3.13 -18.72 -14.78
N GLN A 132 2.04 -19.18 -15.39
CA GLN A 132 0.89 -18.33 -15.67
C GLN A 132 0.22 -17.83 -14.38
N ILE A 133 0.08 -18.70 -13.37
CA ILE A 133 -0.45 -18.32 -12.05
C ILE A 133 0.44 -17.26 -11.41
N ARG A 134 1.75 -17.46 -11.38
CA ARG A 134 2.71 -16.49 -10.81
C ARG A 134 2.67 -15.15 -11.55
N ALA A 135 2.60 -15.18 -12.88
CA ALA A 135 2.47 -13.97 -13.69
C ALA A 135 1.19 -13.22 -13.34
N LYS A 136 0.05 -13.93 -13.23
CA LYS A 136 -1.22 -13.31 -12.86
C LYS A 136 -1.23 -12.80 -11.42
N ALA A 137 -0.65 -13.55 -10.49
CA ALA A 137 -0.51 -13.14 -9.10
C ALA A 137 0.32 -11.87 -8.96
N LYS A 138 1.39 -11.73 -9.75
CA LYS A 138 2.19 -10.50 -9.80
C LYS A 138 1.33 -9.30 -10.20
N GLU A 139 0.48 -9.42 -11.23
CA GLU A 139 -0.43 -8.35 -11.62
C GLU A 139 -1.41 -7.97 -10.50
N VAL A 140 -2.08 -8.96 -9.91
CA VAL A 140 -3.08 -8.76 -8.85
C VAL A 140 -2.44 -8.14 -7.60
N LEU A 141 -1.26 -8.61 -7.20
CA LEU A 141 -0.52 -8.05 -6.05
C LEU A 141 -0.09 -6.60 -6.29
N ILE A 142 0.34 -6.26 -7.51
CA ILE A 142 0.65 -4.87 -7.87
C ILE A 142 -0.61 -4.01 -7.78
N GLU A 143 -1.73 -4.49 -8.31
CA GLU A 143 -2.99 -3.76 -8.30
C GLU A 143 -3.52 -3.56 -6.86
N ASP A 144 -3.46 -4.58 -6.00
CA ASP A 144 -3.85 -4.47 -4.59
C ASP A 144 -3.00 -3.44 -3.85
N GLU A 145 -1.68 -3.49 -4.01
CA GLU A 145 -0.76 -2.54 -3.37
C GLU A 145 -0.99 -1.10 -3.86
N LEU A 146 -1.20 -0.91 -5.17
CA LEU A 146 -1.55 0.40 -5.71
C LEU A 146 -2.90 0.91 -5.20
N SER A 147 -3.90 0.03 -5.11
CA SER A 147 -5.22 0.34 -4.56
C SER A 147 -5.13 0.74 -3.09
N ARG A 148 -4.35 0.00 -2.30
CA ARG A 148 -4.07 0.28 -0.88
C ARG A 148 -3.42 1.65 -0.70
N ARG A 149 -2.40 1.97 -1.50
CA ARG A 149 -1.74 3.29 -1.48
C ARG A 149 -2.69 4.43 -1.87
N ARG A 150 -3.52 4.23 -2.90
CA ARG A 150 -4.52 5.23 -3.30
C ARG A 150 -5.54 5.48 -2.20
N LYS A 151 -6.05 4.42 -1.56
CA LYS A 151 -6.97 4.52 -0.43
C LYS A 151 -6.34 5.29 0.73
N GLN A 152 -5.12 4.93 1.15
CA GLN A 152 -4.41 5.63 2.22
C GLN A 152 -4.17 7.12 1.92
N LYS A 153 -3.82 7.45 0.67
CA LYS A 153 -3.65 8.84 0.25
C LYS A 153 -4.96 9.61 0.29
N LEU A 154 -6.05 8.99 -0.15
CA LEU A 154 -7.38 9.60 -0.13
C LEU A 154 -7.89 9.82 1.29
N THR A 155 -7.73 8.85 2.19
CA THR A 155 -8.13 9.01 3.60
C THR A 155 -7.37 10.15 4.26
N PHE A 156 -6.06 10.22 4.08
CA PHE A 156 -5.24 11.31 4.61
C PHE A 156 -5.65 12.68 4.05
N ALA A 157 -5.94 12.77 2.75
CA ALA A 157 -6.41 14.00 2.13
C ALA A 157 -7.78 14.44 2.67
N ASN A 158 -8.70 13.48 2.86
CA ASN A 158 -10.02 13.75 3.42
C ASN A 158 -9.93 14.20 4.88
N GLU A 159 -9.14 13.51 5.72
CA GLU A 159 -8.89 13.92 7.11
C GLU A 159 -8.28 15.32 7.20
N GLY A 160 -7.33 15.63 6.31
CA GLY A 160 -6.75 16.97 6.20
C GLY A 160 -7.77 18.04 5.80
N ALA A 161 -8.63 17.74 4.82
CA ALA A 161 -9.68 18.64 4.37
C ALA A 161 -10.76 18.88 5.45
N GLU A 162 -11.15 17.84 6.18
CA GLU A 162 -12.08 17.95 7.30
C GLU A 162 -11.50 18.79 8.43
N LYS A 163 -10.24 18.56 8.79
CA LYS A 163 -9.54 19.36 9.81
C LYS A 163 -9.44 20.83 9.41
N ALA A 164 -9.06 21.12 8.16
CA ALA A 164 -9.00 22.50 7.65
C ALA A 164 -10.38 23.18 7.68
N LYS A 165 -11.46 22.43 7.38
CA LYS A 165 -12.83 22.95 7.47
C LYS A 165 -13.22 23.29 8.91
N GLN A 166 -12.89 22.42 9.87
CA GLN A 166 -13.14 22.68 11.30
C GLN A 166 -12.36 23.90 11.80
N GLU A 167 -11.08 24.02 11.44
CA GLU A 167 -10.25 25.17 11.80
C GLU A 167 -10.79 26.48 11.19
N ALA A 168 -11.19 26.45 9.92
CA ALA A 168 -11.81 27.59 9.25
C ALA A 168 -13.13 28.02 9.91
N GLU A 169 -13.96 27.07 10.35
CA GLU A 169 -15.20 27.34 11.06
C GLU A 169 -14.94 28.01 12.43
N VAL A 170 -13.95 27.50 13.18
CA VAL A 170 -13.53 28.11 14.45
C VAL A 170 -13.01 29.53 14.24
N ILE A 171 -12.18 29.75 13.22
CA ILE A 171 -11.66 31.09 12.88
C ILE A 171 -12.79 32.02 12.46
N ALA A 172 -13.73 31.56 11.62
CA ALA A 172 -14.87 32.35 11.21
C ALA A 172 -15.76 32.73 12.41
N ARG A 173 -15.98 31.80 13.35
CA ARG A 173 -16.72 32.07 14.58
C ARG A 173 -16.01 33.10 15.45
N LYS A 174 -14.69 32.97 15.64
CA LYS A 174 -13.88 33.95 16.38
C LYS A 174 -13.96 35.34 15.74
N ARG A 175 -13.78 35.43 14.41
CA ARG A 175 -13.92 36.69 13.66
C ARG A 175 -15.30 37.32 13.86
N LYS A 176 -16.39 36.54 13.74
CA LYS A 176 -17.75 37.05 13.97
C LYS A 176 -17.94 37.61 15.38
N VAL A 177 -17.41 36.92 16.40
CA VAL A 177 -17.48 37.39 17.80
C VAL A 177 -16.69 38.69 17.97
N GLU A 178 -15.47 38.76 17.43
CA GLU A 178 -14.64 39.97 17.47
C GLU A 178 -15.28 41.16 16.74
N ASP A 179 -15.86 40.93 15.56
CA ASP A 179 -16.56 41.95 14.78
C ASP A 179 -17.80 42.46 15.51
N GLN A 180 -18.57 41.56 16.13
CA GLN A 180 -19.72 41.91 16.96
C GLN A 180 -19.30 42.74 18.19
N ALA A 181 -18.22 42.35 18.88
CA ALA A 181 -17.69 43.10 20.01
C ALA A 181 -17.24 44.51 19.60
N LYS A 182 -16.50 44.65 18.49
CA LYS A 182 -16.10 45.97 17.93
C LYS A 182 -17.31 46.80 17.50
N TRP A 183 -18.35 46.16 16.97
CA TRP A 183 -19.60 46.83 16.63
C TRP A 183 -20.31 47.35 17.88
N GLU A 184 -20.36 46.57 18.96
CA GLU A 184 -20.96 46.98 20.24
C GLU A 184 -20.17 48.08 20.93
N GLU A 185 -18.84 48.07 20.87
CA GLU A 185 -18.00 49.13 21.44
C GLU A 185 -18.29 50.50 20.78
N ARG A 186 -18.39 50.52 19.44
CA ARG A 186 -18.73 51.73 18.67
C ARG A 186 -20.21 52.13 18.75
N ARG A 187 -21.01 51.46 19.59
CA ARG A 187 -22.47 51.70 19.66
C ARG A 187 -22.79 53.11 20.14
N GLU A 188 -22.15 53.57 21.20
CA GLU A 188 -22.43 54.89 21.78
C GLU A 188 -22.06 56.01 20.81
N ASP A 189 -20.93 55.89 20.12
CA ASP A 189 -20.51 56.83 19.07
C ASP A 189 -21.54 56.89 17.93
N ARG A 190 -22.01 55.72 17.45
CA ARG A 190 -23.06 55.68 16.42
C ARG A 190 -24.40 56.26 16.91
N ILE A 191 -24.78 56.02 18.16
CA ILE A 191 -26.00 56.59 18.76
C ILE A 191 -25.86 58.11 18.84
N LYS A 192 -24.70 58.61 19.24
CA LYS A 192 -24.39 60.04 19.29
C LYS A 192 -24.49 60.67 17.89
N ASP A 193 -23.84 60.08 16.89
CA ASP A 193 -23.89 60.54 15.50
C ASP A 193 -25.34 60.55 14.96
N TRP A 194 -26.14 59.53 15.28
CA TRP A 194 -27.55 59.48 14.88
C TRP A 194 -28.41 60.53 15.58
N ARG A 195 -28.20 60.76 16.89
CA ARG A 195 -28.87 61.83 17.64
C ARG A 195 -28.55 63.20 17.05
N ASP A 196 -27.28 63.44 16.71
CA ASP A 196 -26.83 64.69 16.12
C ASP A 196 -27.42 64.89 14.71
N PHE A 197 -27.47 63.84 13.89
CA PHE A 197 -28.13 63.89 12.57
C PHE A 197 -29.63 64.18 12.68
N SER A 198 -30.34 63.51 13.59
CA SER A 198 -31.78 63.71 13.83
C SER A 198 -32.09 65.14 14.33
N ASN A 199 -31.27 65.64 15.26
CA ASN A 199 -31.38 67.00 15.77
C ASN A 199 -31.06 68.04 14.69
N LYS A 200 -30.09 67.78 13.82
CA LYS A 200 -29.78 68.63 12.65
C LYS A 200 -30.96 68.69 11.67
N LYS A 201 -31.62 67.56 11.40
CA LYS A 201 -32.83 67.50 10.55
C LYS A 201 -34.01 68.28 11.16
N LYS A 202 -34.20 68.23 12.49
CA LYS A 202 -35.20 69.06 13.20
C LYS A 202 -34.90 70.56 13.10
N LYS A 203 -33.63 70.97 13.20
CA LYS A 203 -33.22 72.37 13.02
C LYS A 203 -33.49 72.87 11.59
N VAL A 204 -33.19 72.06 10.56
CA VAL A 204 -33.51 72.42 9.15
C VAL A 204 -35.02 72.54 8.93
N LYS A 205 -35.84 71.66 9.50
CA LYS A 205 -37.32 71.77 9.43
C LYS A 205 -37.87 73.00 10.16
N LYS A 206 -37.30 73.38 11.32
CA LYS A 206 -37.69 74.61 12.03
C LYS A 206 -37.29 75.86 11.24
N ASN A 207 -36.09 75.89 10.66
CA ASN A 207 -35.63 77.03 9.86
C ASN A 207 -36.40 77.17 8.54
N ALA A 208 -36.87 76.06 7.95
CA ALA A 208 -37.74 76.08 6.78
C ALA A 208 -39.17 76.57 7.11
N HIS A 209 -39.61 76.49 8.36
CA HIS A 209 -40.94 76.98 8.79
C HIS A 209 -40.94 78.49 9.10
N VAL A 210 -39.78 79.13 9.21
CA VAL A 210 -39.61 80.55 9.59
C VAL A 210 -39.49 81.49 8.37
N LEU A 211 -39.66 80.99 7.14
CA LEU A 211 -39.63 81.78 5.91
C LEU A 211 -41.03 81.98 5.28
N GLY A 212 -42.06 82.15 6.11
CA GLY A 212 -43.40 82.57 5.71
C GLY A 212 -43.79 83.87 6.39
#